data_AF-A0A537DXC0-F1
#
_entry.id   AF-A0A537DXC0-F1
#
_cell.length_a   1.000
_cell.length_b   1.000
_cell.length_c   1.000
_cell.angle_alpha   90.00
_cell.angle_beta   90.00
_cell.angle_gamma   90.00
#
_symmetry.space_group_name_H-M   'P 1'
#
loop_
_entity.id
_entity.type
_entity.pdbx_description
1 polymer ?
#
loop_
_entity_poly.entity_id
_entity_poly.type
_entity_poly.pdbx_seq_one_letter_code
_entity_poly.pdbx_strand_id
1 'polypeptide(L)'
;MVARSMASLKGTAGLRILAYGSALSTYVLIVIGGYVVFSGSGVACGSSGPDSWPLCNGQVIPTLSGPVLVEWTHRLFTLVVGLFVLGMTIVTWARYREERRILQFSTISFLLLLGQILLGMVTVKTDLNPLVSTAHLAVASALLSAVILNAIAVRSISVSSDLVLR
;
A
#
# COMPACT_ATOMS: atom_id res chain seq x y z
N MET A 1 -18.63 -25.38 20.49
CA MET A 1 -17.62 -24.48 21.12
C MET A 1 -16.30 -24.48 20.35
N VAL A 2 -15.73 -25.64 19.99
CA VAL A 2 -14.46 -25.79 19.26
C VAL A 2 -14.43 -25.13 17.87
N ALA A 3 -15.48 -25.31 17.03
CA ALA A 3 -15.51 -24.70 15.69
C ALA A 3 -15.53 -23.15 15.70
N ARG A 4 -16.13 -22.55 16.75
CA ARG A 4 -16.17 -21.10 16.95
C ARG A 4 -14.80 -20.55 17.37
N SER A 5 -14.04 -21.33 18.15
CA SER A 5 -12.66 -21.04 18.55
C SER A 5 -11.69 -21.13 17.37
N MET A 6 -11.81 -22.16 16.51
CA MET A 6 -10.96 -22.28 15.31
C MET A 6 -11.26 -21.19 14.26
N ALA A 7 -12.52 -20.77 14.10
CA ALA A 7 -12.88 -19.66 13.22
C ALA A 7 -12.35 -18.31 13.73
N SER A 8 -12.32 -18.13 15.06
CA SER A 8 -11.73 -16.94 15.71
C SER A 8 -10.21 -16.87 15.50
N LEU A 9 -9.49 -17.99 15.68
CA LEU A 9 -8.04 -18.08 15.44
C LEU A 9 -7.65 -17.85 13.97
N LYS A 10 -8.45 -18.36 13.01
CA LYS A 10 -8.23 -18.09 11.59
C LYS A 10 -8.48 -16.61 11.23
N GLY A 11 -9.47 -15.98 11.86
CA GLY A 11 -9.79 -14.57 11.67
C GLY A 11 -8.64 -13.63 12.08
N THR A 12 -8.02 -13.89 13.22
CA THR A 12 -6.87 -13.09 13.71
C THR A 12 -5.60 -13.34 12.89
N ALA A 13 -5.37 -14.57 12.42
CA ALA A 13 -4.26 -14.87 11.51
C ALA A 13 -4.38 -14.13 10.18
N GLY A 14 -5.57 -14.10 9.57
CA GLY A 14 -5.83 -13.36 8.34
C GLY A 14 -5.61 -11.85 8.49
N LEU A 15 -6.08 -11.27 9.60
CA LEU A 15 -5.86 -9.85 9.90
C LEU A 15 -4.37 -9.50 10.05
N ARG A 16 -3.59 -10.37 10.71
CA ARG A 16 -2.14 -10.22 10.84
C ARG A 16 -1.42 -10.27 9.49
N ILE A 17 -1.80 -11.21 8.62
CA ILE A 17 -1.23 -11.31 7.28
C ILE A 17 -1.50 -10.02 6.49
N LEU A 18 -2.72 -9.48 6.56
CA LEU A 18 -3.05 -8.22 5.90
C LEU A 18 -2.23 -7.05 6.45
N ALA A 19 -2.12 -6.95 7.77
CA ALA A 19 -1.41 -5.86 8.42
C ALA A 19 0.11 -5.90 8.14
N TYR A 20 0.77 -7.03 8.40
CA TYR A 20 2.21 -7.18 8.11
C TYR A 20 2.50 -7.16 6.61
N GLY A 21 1.62 -7.74 5.80
CA GLY A 21 1.68 -7.68 4.35
C GLY A 21 1.68 -6.24 3.84
N SER A 22 0.74 -5.42 4.31
CA SER A 22 0.67 -4.01 3.94
C SER A 22 1.94 -3.21 4.30
N ALA A 23 2.50 -3.45 5.49
CA ALA A 23 3.72 -2.78 5.92
C ALA A 23 4.94 -3.19 5.08
N LEU A 24 5.13 -4.49 4.89
CA LEU A 24 6.23 -5.03 4.10
C LEU A 24 6.14 -4.60 2.63
N SER A 25 4.97 -4.74 2.01
CA SER A 25 4.77 -4.37 0.61
C SER A 25 4.97 -2.87 0.40
N THR A 26 4.53 -2.02 1.34
CA THR A 26 4.71 -0.56 1.26
C THR A 26 6.19 -0.20 1.35
N TYR A 27 6.94 -0.80 2.27
CA TYR A 27 8.38 -0.58 2.38
C TYR A 27 9.11 -0.98 1.09
N VAL A 28 8.80 -2.17 0.55
CA VAL A 28 9.37 -2.63 -0.73
C VAL A 28 9.01 -1.68 -1.88
N LEU A 29 7.77 -1.21 -1.95
CA LEU A 29 7.33 -0.24 -2.97
C LEU A 29 8.11 1.08 -2.88
N ILE A 30 8.39 1.59 -1.67
CA ILE A 30 9.20 2.80 -1.48
C ILE A 30 10.62 2.59 -1.98
N VAL A 31 11.23 1.43 -1.71
CA VAL A 31 12.58 1.10 -2.22
C VAL A 31 12.59 1.04 -3.75
N ILE A 32 11.58 0.40 -4.36
CA ILE A 32 11.43 0.37 -5.82
C ILE A 32 11.26 1.80 -6.37
N GLY A 33 10.44 2.64 -5.72
CA GLY A 33 10.26 4.04 -6.12
C GLY A 33 11.55 4.87 -6.03
N GLY A 34 12.35 4.66 -4.97
CA GLY A 34 13.68 5.26 -4.86
C GLY A 34 14.61 4.82 -5.99
N TYR A 35 14.54 3.55 -6.39
CA TYR A 35 15.29 3.03 -7.54
C TYR A 35 14.85 3.66 -8.86
N VAL A 36 13.54 3.85 -9.11
CA VAL A 36 13.01 4.53 -10.32
C VAL A 36 13.61 5.93 -10.48
N VAL A 37 13.71 6.69 -9.39
CA VAL A 37 14.31 8.03 -9.41
C VAL A 37 15.81 7.94 -9.65
N PHE A 38 16.50 7.04 -8.94
CA PHE A 38 17.95 6.83 -9.09
C PHE A 38 18.35 6.40 -10.51
N SER A 39 17.56 5.54 -11.15
CA SER A 39 17.81 5.04 -12.51
C SER A 39 17.32 5.99 -13.61
N GLY A 40 16.76 7.15 -13.26
CA GLY A 40 16.20 8.11 -14.23
C GLY A 40 15.00 7.56 -15.02
N SER A 41 14.32 6.53 -14.49
CA SER A 41 13.27 5.80 -15.22
C SER A 41 11.85 6.34 -14.99
N GLY A 42 11.69 7.42 -14.21
CA GLY A 42 10.38 7.89 -13.74
C GLY A 42 9.43 8.48 -14.79
N VAL A 43 9.87 8.63 -16.04
CA VAL A 43 9.07 9.09 -17.19
C VAL A 43 9.25 8.17 -18.42
N ALA A 44 9.70 6.93 -18.21
CA ALA A 44 9.92 5.96 -19.29
C ALA A 44 8.62 5.50 -19.97
N CYS A 45 7.50 5.55 -19.26
CA CYS A 45 6.15 5.31 -19.78
C CYS A 45 5.52 6.54 -20.48
N GLY A 46 6.27 7.64 -20.58
CA GLY A 46 5.80 8.94 -21.04
C GLY A 46 5.35 9.83 -19.89
N SER A 47 5.29 11.14 -20.14
CA SER A 47 4.86 12.15 -19.15
C SER A 47 3.60 12.91 -19.57
N SER A 48 3.20 12.83 -20.85
CA SER A 48 2.12 13.62 -21.42
C SER A 48 1.07 12.74 -22.09
N GLY A 49 -0.20 13.14 -22.00
CA GLY A 49 -1.33 12.46 -22.64
C GLY A 49 -2.01 11.38 -21.79
N PRO A 50 -3.09 10.77 -22.30
CA PRO A 50 -3.81 9.68 -21.62
C PRO A 50 -3.06 8.34 -21.66
N ASP A 51 -2.12 8.20 -22.59
CA ASP A 51 -1.38 6.95 -22.85
C ASP A 51 -0.23 6.72 -21.86
N SER A 52 0.17 7.77 -21.13
CA SER A 52 1.29 7.74 -20.17
C SER A 52 0.88 7.35 -18.76
N TRP A 53 -0.38 7.59 -18.39
CA TRP A 53 -0.94 7.21 -17.09
C TRP A 53 -2.46 7.18 -17.19
N PRO A 54 -3.13 6.05 -16.86
CA PRO A 54 -2.64 4.90 -16.08
C PRO A 54 -1.89 3.83 -16.90
N LEU A 55 -2.02 3.85 -18.22
CA LEU A 55 -1.30 2.97 -19.13
C LEU A 55 0.19 3.32 -19.18
N CYS A 56 1.02 2.44 -19.75
CA CYS A 56 2.41 2.74 -20.05
C CYS A 56 2.61 2.66 -21.57
N ASN A 57 2.90 3.79 -22.22
CA ASN A 57 2.95 3.88 -23.68
C ASN A 57 1.70 3.31 -24.38
N GLY A 58 0.51 3.58 -23.81
CA GLY A 58 -0.79 3.12 -24.33
C GLY A 58 -1.09 1.63 -24.07
N GLN A 59 -0.20 0.91 -23.40
CA GLN A 59 -0.32 -0.53 -23.16
C GLN A 59 -0.44 -0.85 -21.65
N VAL A 60 -1.21 -1.90 -21.32
CA VAL A 60 -1.29 -2.41 -19.94
C VAL A 60 -0.02 -3.19 -19.58
N ILE A 61 0.50 -3.97 -20.54
CA ILE A 61 1.78 -4.65 -20.44
C ILE A 61 2.60 -4.19 -21.66
N PRO A 62 3.54 -3.23 -21.47
CA PRO A 62 4.36 -2.73 -22.56
C PRO A 62 5.48 -3.72 -22.91
N THR A 63 6.30 -3.39 -23.90
CA THR A 63 7.59 -4.06 -24.11
C THR A 63 8.49 -3.86 -22.89
N LEU A 64 8.69 -4.94 -22.13
CA LEU A 64 9.41 -4.93 -20.86
C LEU A 64 10.93 -4.91 -21.09
N SER A 65 11.46 -3.73 -21.44
CA SER A 65 12.89 -3.54 -21.68
C SER A 65 13.39 -2.22 -21.09
N GLY A 66 14.59 -2.24 -20.50
CA GLY A 66 15.26 -1.03 -20.03
C GLY A 66 14.46 -0.23 -18.99
N PRO A 67 14.46 1.12 -19.06
CA PRO A 67 13.75 1.99 -18.11
C PRO A 67 12.24 1.73 -17.99
N VAL A 68 11.59 1.28 -19.06
CA VAL A 68 10.15 0.98 -19.08
C VAL A 68 9.81 -0.14 -18.11
N LEU A 69 10.64 -1.19 -18.05
CA LEU A 69 10.46 -2.29 -17.11
C LEU A 69 10.49 -1.79 -15.65
N VAL A 70 11.38 -0.85 -15.35
CA VAL A 70 11.57 -0.31 -13.99
C VAL A 70 10.33 0.48 -13.56
N GLU A 71 9.86 1.42 -14.37
CA GLU A 71 8.67 2.21 -14.06
C GLU A 71 7.40 1.36 -14.00
N TRP A 72 7.23 0.45 -14.96
CA TRP A 72 6.09 -0.45 -15.00
C TRP A 72 6.05 -1.39 -13.78
N THR A 73 7.21 -1.90 -13.34
CA THR A 73 7.30 -2.73 -12.13
C THR A 73 6.89 -1.94 -10.88
N HIS A 74 7.28 -0.67 -10.78
CA HIS A 74 6.82 0.20 -9.70
C HIS A 74 5.29 0.33 -9.71
N ARG A 75 4.68 0.61 -10.87
CA ARG A 75 3.23 0.68 -11.05
C ARG A 75 2.54 -0.63 -10.68
N LEU A 76 3.07 -1.78 -11.10
CA LEU A 76 2.54 -3.09 -10.76
C LEU A 76 2.56 -3.32 -9.23
N PHE A 77 3.65 -2.96 -8.56
CA PHE A 77 3.77 -3.14 -7.11
C PHE A 77 2.84 -2.23 -6.31
N THR A 78 2.39 -1.09 -6.88
CA THR A 78 1.31 -0.29 -6.28
C THR A 78 0.00 -1.07 -6.12
N LEU A 79 -0.30 -1.99 -7.05
CA LEU A 79 -1.50 -2.85 -6.96
C LEU A 79 -1.37 -3.84 -5.80
N VAL A 80 -0.18 -4.39 -5.56
CA VAL A 80 0.08 -5.30 -4.43
C VAL A 80 -0.16 -4.59 -3.11
N VAL A 81 0.37 -3.37 -2.95
CA VAL A 81 0.10 -2.52 -1.77
C VAL A 81 -1.40 -2.23 -1.66
N GLY A 82 -2.04 -1.90 -2.77
CA GLY A 82 -3.47 -1.64 -2.83
C GLY A 82 -4.32 -2.82 -2.35
N LEU A 83 -3.99 -4.05 -2.73
CA LEU A 83 -4.70 -5.25 -2.29
C LEU A 83 -4.61 -5.45 -0.77
N PHE A 84 -3.42 -5.29 -0.18
CA PHE A 84 -3.25 -5.43 1.27
C PHE A 84 -3.96 -4.32 2.04
N VAL A 85 -3.80 -3.05 1.64
CA VAL A 85 -4.42 -1.90 2.32
C VAL A 85 -5.94 -1.91 2.18
N LEU A 86 -6.46 -2.20 0.99
CA LEU A 86 -7.91 -2.32 0.75
C LEU A 86 -8.49 -3.51 1.51
N GLY A 87 -7.83 -4.67 1.44
CA GLY A 87 -8.24 -5.87 2.20
C GLY A 87 -8.28 -5.60 3.70
N MET A 88 -7.26 -4.94 4.25
CA MET A 88 -7.21 -4.53 5.66
C MET A 88 -8.38 -3.61 6.01
N THR A 89 -8.65 -2.62 5.18
CA THR A 89 -9.76 -1.67 5.35
C THR A 89 -11.11 -2.39 5.36
N ILE A 90 -11.38 -3.24 4.35
CA ILE A 90 -12.64 -3.98 4.22
C ILE A 90 -12.85 -4.90 5.43
N VAL A 91 -11.85 -5.69 5.82
CA VAL A 91 -11.97 -6.62 6.94
C VAL A 91 -12.18 -5.87 8.26
N THR A 92 -11.45 -4.78 8.47
CA THR A 92 -11.59 -3.96 9.68
C THR A 92 -12.98 -3.33 9.76
N TRP A 93 -13.46 -2.76 8.66
CA TRP A 93 -14.80 -2.20 8.57
C TRP A 93 -15.89 -3.25 8.67
N ALA A 94 -15.67 -4.50 8.28
CA ALA A 94 -16.68 -5.55 8.37
C ALA A 94 -16.75 -6.20 9.76
N ARG A 95 -15.61 -6.33 10.46
CA ARG A 95 -15.50 -7.21 11.64
C ARG A 95 -14.86 -6.59 12.88
N TYR A 96 -14.16 -5.46 12.75
CA TYR A 96 -13.36 -4.86 13.83
C TYR A 96 -13.68 -3.37 14.03
N ARG A 97 -14.94 -2.95 13.84
CA ARG A 97 -15.37 -1.55 14.02
C ARG A 97 -15.21 -1.03 15.45
N GLU A 98 -15.34 -1.90 16.44
CA GLU A 98 -15.17 -1.55 17.86
C GLU A 98 -13.70 -1.28 18.21
N GLU A 99 -12.77 -1.81 17.42
CA GLU A 99 -11.33 -1.67 17.62
C GLU A 99 -10.85 -0.34 17.03
N ARG A 100 -11.16 0.75 17.73
CA ARG A 100 -11.01 2.15 17.25
C ARG A 100 -9.66 2.44 16.61
N ARG A 101 -8.56 1.97 17.22
CA ARG A 101 -7.19 2.21 16.69
C ARG A 101 -6.97 1.52 15.34
N ILE A 102 -7.41 0.27 15.19
CA ILE A 102 -7.27 -0.48 13.94
C ILE A 102 -8.15 0.15 12.86
N LEU A 103 -9.39 0.53 13.22
CA LEU A 103 -10.30 1.22 12.31
C LEU A 103 -9.71 2.54 11.81
N GLN A 104 -9.19 3.36 12.73
CA GLN A 104 -8.56 4.63 12.40
C GLN A 104 -7.36 4.46 11.48
N PHE A 105 -6.37 3.63 11.86
CA PHE A 105 -5.17 3.46 11.03
C PHE A 105 -5.46 2.77 9.69
N SER A 106 -6.43 1.84 9.62
CA SER A 106 -6.85 1.25 8.34
C SER A 106 -7.44 2.30 7.41
N THR A 107 -8.33 3.14 7.94
CA THR A 107 -9.00 4.19 7.17
C THR A 107 -8.00 5.27 6.72
N ILE A 108 -7.11 5.73 7.61
CA ILE A 108 -6.04 6.68 7.28
C ILE A 108 -5.13 6.09 6.20
N SER A 109 -4.71 4.83 6.32
CA SER A 109 -3.86 4.18 5.33
C SER A 109 -4.52 4.12 3.96
N PHE A 110 -5.82 3.81 3.90
CA PHE A 110 -6.56 3.81 2.65
C PHE A 110 -6.65 5.20 2.00
N LEU A 111 -6.95 6.24 2.78
CA LEU A 111 -7.01 7.61 2.28
C LEU A 111 -5.64 8.11 1.81
N LEU A 112 -4.57 7.82 2.55
CA LEU A 112 -3.20 8.15 2.15
C LEU A 112 -2.79 7.42 0.86
N LEU A 113 -3.19 6.16 0.68
CA LEU A 113 -2.95 5.42 -0.56
C LEU A 113 -3.66 6.06 -1.75
N LEU A 114 -4.91 6.50 -1.61
CA LEU A 114 -5.62 7.23 -2.67
C LEU A 114 -4.88 8.53 -3.03
N GLY A 115 -4.46 9.28 -2.01
CA GLY A 115 -3.63 10.47 -2.20
C GLY A 115 -2.31 10.15 -2.90
N GLN A 116 -1.69 9.02 -2.59
CA GLN A 116 -0.44 8.59 -3.20
C GLN A 116 -0.60 8.25 -4.69
N ILE A 117 -1.66 7.54 -5.07
CA ILE A 117 -1.95 7.22 -6.47
C ILE A 117 -2.14 8.51 -7.28
N LEU A 118 -2.88 9.47 -6.73
CA LEU A 118 -3.09 10.77 -7.35
C LEU A 118 -1.79 11.57 -7.46
N LEU A 119 -1.01 11.67 -6.38
CA LEU A 119 0.29 12.36 -6.40
C LEU A 119 1.25 11.70 -7.38
N GLY A 120 1.25 10.36 -7.50
CA GLY A 120 2.11 9.65 -8.44
C GLY A 120 1.77 9.98 -9.90
N MET A 121 0.47 10.08 -10.21
CA MET A 121 0.02 10.60 -11.51
C MET A 121 0.54 12.01 -11.76
N VAL A 122 0.43 12.90 -10.77
CA VAL A 122 0.89 14.30 -10.89
C VAL A 122 2.42 14.35 -11.05
N THR A 123 3.18 13.51 -10.34
CA THR A 123 4.64 13.41 -10.49
C THR A 123 5.02 13.09 -11.93
N VAL A 124 4.38 12.10 -12.56
CA VAL A 124 4.63 11.75 -13.97
C VAL A 124 4.21 12.89 -14.90
N LYS A 125 3.04 13.50 -14.68
CA LYS A 125 2.51 14.60 -15.51
C LYS A 125 3.27 15.92 -15.40
N THR A 126 4.09 16.06 -14.37
CA THR A 126 4.89 17.27 -14.13
C THR A 126 6.37 17.02 -14.38
N ASP A 127 6.69 15.99 -15.18
CA ASP A 127 8.06 15.61 -15.53
C ASP A 127 8.98 15.49 -14.29
N LEU A 128 8.48 14.81 -13.26
CA LEU A 128 9.18 14.58 -11.99
C LEU A 128 9.51 15.85 -11.21
N ASN A 129 8.67 16.90 -11.29
CA ASN A 129 8.85 18.15 -10.54
C ASN A 129 9.32 17.88 -9.09
N PRO A 130 10.48 18.40 -8.65
CA PRO A 130 11.09 18.03 -7.38
C PRO A 130 10.19 18.25 -6.16
N LEU A 131 9.35 19.29 -6.17
CA LEU A 131 8.42 19.57 -5.08
C LEU A 131 7.33 18.49 -5.01
N VAL A 132 6.75 18.12 -6.15
CA VAL A 132 5.73 17.07 -6.23
C VAL A 132 6.32 15.71 -5.86
N SER A 133 7.51 15.38 -6.40
CA SER A 133 8.23 14.13 -6.08
C SER A 133 8.57 14.03 -4.58
N THR A 134 8.98 15.14 -3.96
CA THR A 134 9.23 15.19 -2.51
C THR A 134 7.95 15.02 -1.71
N ALA A 135 6.86 15.69 -2.10
CA ALA A 135 5.55 15.52 -1.49
C ALA A 135 5.05 14.07 -1.63
N HIS A 136 5.26 13.44 -2.78
CA HIS A 136 4.94 12.05 -3.03
C HIS A 136 5.70 11.11 -2.08
N LEU A 137 7.02 11.33 -1.87
CA LEU A 137 7.79 10.54 -0.90
C LEU A 137 7.36 10.80 0.56
N ALA A 138 7.00 12.03 0.91
CA ALA A 138 6.52 12.38 2.23
C ALA A 138 5.19 11.69 2.56
N VAL A 139 4.25 11.69 1.62
CA VAL A 139 2.96 10.99 1.76
C VAL A 139 3.16 9.47 1.78
N ALA A 140 4.08 8.91 0.99
CA ALA A 140 4.47 7.50 1.09
C ALA A 140 5.02 7.15 2.49
N SER A 141 5.83 8.02 3.08
CA SER A 141 6.39 7.83 4.42
C SER A 141 5.31 7.89 5.50
N ALA A 142 4.32 8.77 5.35
CA ALA A 142 3.15 8.83 6.21
C ALA A 142 2.28 7.56 6.07
N LEU A 143 2.09 7.07 4.84
CA LEU A 143 1.39 5.81 4.59
C LEU A 143 2.11 4.64 5.27
N LEU A 144 3.44 4.53 5.09
CA LEU A 144 4.26 3.50 5.75
C LEU A 144 4.10 3.56 7.28
N SER A 145 4.14 4.76 7.85
CA SER A 145 3.93 4.96 9.28
C SER A 145 2.54 4.48 9.73
N ALA A 146 1.49 4.83 8.98
CA ALA A 146 0.13 4.41 9.28
C ALA A 146 -0.06 2.89 9.23
N VAL A 147 0.49 2.20 8.23
CA VAL A 147 0.40 0.73 8.13
C VAL A 147 1.22 0.02 9.20
N ILE A 148 2.35 0.57 9.63
CA ILE A 148 3.14 0.05 10.77
C ILE A 148 2.35 0.21 12.07
N LEU A 149 1.78 1.38 12.33
CA LEU A 149 0.95 1.60 13.52
C LEU A 149 -0.27 0.68 13.54
N ASN A 150 -0.85 0.41 12.37
CA ASN A 150 -1.92 -0.56 12.23
C ASN A 150 -1.45 -1.98 12.60
N ALA A 151 -0.30 -2.43 12.08
CA ALA A 151 0.28 -3.74 12.42
C ALA A 151 0.58 -3.87 13.92
N ILE A 152 1.03 -2.80 14.58
CA ILE A 152 1.22 -2.77 16.03
C ILE A 152 -0.12 -2.88 16.75
N ALA A 153 -1.17 -2.17 16.32
CA ALA A 153 -2.50 -2.24 16.92
C ALA A 153 -3.14 -3.63 16.75
N VAL A 154 -2.93 -4.30 15.61
CA VAL A 154 -3.39 -5.68 15.38
C VAL A 154 -2.70 -6.66 16.33
N ARG A 155 -1.43 -6.43 16.70
CA ARG A 155 -0.73 -7.27 17.69
C ARG A 155 -1.43 -7.26 19.05
N SER A 156 -1.95 -6.11 19.50
CA SER A 156 -2.59 -6.01 20.83
C SER A 156 -3.87 -6.84 20.97
N ILE A 157 -4.63 -7.07 19.90
CA ILE A 157 -5.86 -7.89 19.95
C ILE A 157 -5.56 -9.34 20.34
N SER A 158 -4.42 -9.86 19.89
CA SER A 158 -4.06 -11.26 20.16
C SER A 158 -3.68 -11.52 21.61
N VAL A 159 -3.03 -10.56 22.27
CA VAL A 159 -2.62 -10.70 23.68
C VAL A 159 -3.86 -10.86 24.57
N SER A 160 -4.93 -10.11 24.30
CA SER A 160 -6.18 -10.21 25.08
C SER A 160 -6.94 -11.52 24.85
N SER A 161 -6.80 -12.14 23.68
CA SER A 161 -7.48 -13.41 23.37
C SER A 161 -6.86 -14.58 24.13
N ASP A 162 -5.53 -14.58 24.29
CA ASP A 162 -4.77 -15.65 24.95
C ASP A 162 -4.82 -15.54 26.49
N LEU A 163 -5.05 -14.35 27.04
CA LEU A 163 -5.19 -14.10 28.49
C LEU A 163 -6.58 -14.44 29.05
N VAL A 164 -7.63 -14.47 28.23
CA VAL A 164 -9.01 -14.78 28.65
C VAL A 164 -9.31 -16.29 28.59
N LEU A 165 -8.46 -17.09 27.94
CA LEU A 165 -8.61 -18.55 27.81
C LEU A 165 -7.71 -19.34 28.79
N ARG A 166 -7.11 -18.69 29.78
CA ARG A 166 -6.42 -19.31 30.91
C ARG A 166 -7.10 -18.91 32.21
#